data_AF-A0A5B0P3K0-F1
#
_entry.id   AF-A0A5B0P3K0-F1
#
_cell.length_a   1.000
_cell.length_b   1.000
_cell.length_c   1.000
_cell.angle_alpha   90.00
_cell.angle_beta   90.00
_cell.angle_gamma   90.00
#
_symmetry.space_group_name_H-M   'P 1'
#
loop_
_entity.id
_entity.type
_entity.pdbx_description
1 polymer ?
#
loop_
_entity_poly.entity_id
_entity_poly.type
_entity_poly.pdbx_seq_one_letter_code
_entity_poly.pdbx_strand_id
1 'polypeptide(L)'
;MAGELAGYIPFTTLRETTSELRYALTATSENRTAFADSTISFAKKYGFEGIDFDWEYASIQGIGCNTVNDADVQNQQLLFKEVKSKWPEGKLSTAQSIAGIRDANYGKLPASDVSLMAQVVDEVRIMAYDVHGSFTKTTGPNAPIRATCADPENQLSVETAIEIYLKQGFKPEQLSLGIPGYAKSWTLAKPELTPRIVGNYTSYYYQNYTGIPLLPGFLNEDENSAEKVHAILRRMLRRGHSLLAKPL
;
A
#
# COMPACT_ATOMS: atom_id res chain seq x y z
N MET A 1 14.28 -36.84 2.75
CA MET A 1 14.88 -35.64 2.10
C MET A 1 13.75 -34.85 1.47
N ALA A 2 13.18 -33.91 2.22
CA ALA A 2 12.22 -32.94 1.72
C ALA A 2 13.02 -31.74 1.23
N GLY A 3 12.80 -31.33 -0.02
CA GLY A 3 13.50 -30.20 -0.62
C GLY A 3 13.12 -28.89 0.08
N GLU A 4 14.13 -28.11 0.43
CA GLU A 4 14.00 -26.71 0.81
C GLU A 4 13.25 -25.95 -0.29
N LEU A 5 12.06 -25.44 0.05
CA LEU A 5 11.51 -24.28 -0.64
C LEU A 5 12.38 -23.08 -0.26
N ALA A 6 13.43 -22.85 -1.05
CA ALA A 6 14.25 -21.67 -0.94
C ALA A 6 13.37 -20.41 -1.15
N GLY A 7 13.30 -19.55 -0.13
CA GLY A 7 12.96 -18.13 -0.32
C GLY A 7 11.84 -17.53 0.51
N TYR A 8 11.15 -18.27 1.39
CA TYR A 8 10.13 -17.66 2.27
C TYR A 8 10.73 -17.31 3.63
N ILE A 9 11.17 -16.05 3.78
CA ILE A 9 11.53 -15.47 5.08
C ILE A 9 10.21 -15.18 5.81
N PRO A 10 9.88 -15.84 6.93
CA PRO A 10 8.64 -15.59 7.64
C PRO A 10 8.68 -14.21 8.30
N PHE A 11 7.76 -13.31 7.91
CA PHE A 11 7.55 -11.99 8.52
C PHE A 11 6.30 -11.99 9.40
N THR A 12 6.35 -11.26 10.51
CA THR A 12 5.13 -10.79 11.18
C THR A 12 4.83 -9.36 10.73
N THR A 13 3.63 -9.12 10.20
CA THR A 13 3.17 -7.76 9.91
C THR A 13 2.41 -7.24 11.11
N LEU A 14 2.94 -6.18 11.72
CA LEU A 14 2.16 -5.35 12.61
C LEU A 14 1.39 -4.38 11.73
N ARG A 15 0.09 -4.65 11.55
CA ARG A 15 -0.84 -3.77 10.83
C ARG A 15 -1.74 -3.07 11.83
N GLU A 16 -1.93 -1.78 11.62
CA GLU A 16 -2.90 -1.00 12.38
C GLU A 16 -3.49 0.06 11.45
N THR A 17 -4.78 -0.06 11.16
CA THR A 17 -5.51 0.90 10.32
C THR A 17 -5.96 2.14 11.11
N THR A 18 -5.87 2.12 12.44
CA THR A 18 -6.22 3.21 13.36
C THR A 18 -4.99 3.66 14.16
N SER A 19 -4.34 4.76 13.74
CA SER A 19 -3.00 5.16 14.22
C SER A 19 -2.91 5.64 15.69
N GLU A 20 -4.02 5.78 16.42
CA GLU A 20 -4.02 6.27 17.81
C GLU A 20 -3.07 5.47 18.71
N LEU A 21 -3.01 4.15 18.51
CA LEU A 21 -2.10 3.26 19.24
C LEU A 21 -0.63 3.49 18.86
N ARG A 22 -0.32 3.78 17.60
CA ARG A 22 1.07 3.92 17.14
C ARG A 22 1.73 5.22 17.57
N TYR A 23 0.99 6.33 17.57
CA TYR A 23 1.51 7.57 18.15
C TYR A 23 1.89 7.36 19.62
N ALA A 24 0.97 6.81 20.42
CA ALA A 24 1.21 6.55 21.84
C ALA A 24 2.42 5.61 22.07
N LEU A 25 2.56 4.57 21.26
CA LEU A 25 3.67 3.61 21.36
C LEU A 25 5.02 4.17 20.90
N THR A 26 5.05 5.28 20.16
CA THR A 26 6.29 5.80 19.55
C THR A 26 6.70 7.21 19.99
N ALA A 27 5.82 7.93 20.71
CA ALA A 27 6.04 9.32 21.09
C ALA A 27 7.28 9.55 22.00
N THR A 28 7.57 8.62 22.92
CA THR A 28 8.70 8.73 23.86
C THR A 28 9.75 7.67 23.60
N SER A 29 10.98 7.89 24.10
CA SER A 29 12.05 6.89 23.97
C SER A 29 11.70 5.60 24.70
N GLU A 30 11.13 5.71 25.89
CA GLU A 30 10.74 4.59 26.73
C GLU A 30 9.66 3.73 26.05
N ASN A 31 8.67 4.37 25.42
CA ASN A 31 7.61 3.67 24.70
C ASN A 31 8.15 2.97 23.45
N ARG A 32 9.04 3.63 22.69
CA ARG A 32 9.71 3.00 21.54
C ARG A 32 10.54 1.80 21.94
N THR A 33 11.30 1.90 23.03
CA THR A 33 12.09 0.78 23.56
C THR A 33 11.20 -0.39 23.93
N ALA A 34 10.15 -0.15 24.72
CA ALA A 34 9.22 -1.20 25.13
C ALA A 34 8.53 -1.84 23.91
N PHE A 35 8.12 -1.03 22.93
CA PHE A 35 7.47 -1.53 21.72
C PHE A 35 8.42 -2.35 20.84
N ALA A 36 9.66 -1.87 20.63
CA ALA A 36 10.70 -2.60 19.91
C ALA A 36 11.01 -3.95 20.59
N ASP A 37 11.23 -3.95 21.91
CA ASP A 37 11.54 -5.16 22.66
C ASP A 37 10.41 -6.18 22.62
N SER A 38 9.16 -5.72 22.79
CA SER A 38 7.97 -6.58 22.70
C SER A 38 7.83 -7.20 21.32
N THR A 39 7.99 -6.39 20.27
CA THR A 39 7.85 -6.85 18.88
C THR A 39 8.94 -7.83 18.47
N ILE A 40 10.20 -7.55 18.82
CA ILE A 40 11.34 -8.45 18.57
C ILE A 40 11.14 -9.76 19.34
N SER A 41 10.73 -9.69 20.60
CA SER A 41 10.47 -10.88 21.42
C SER A 41 9.35 -11.73 20.83
N PHE A 42 8.27 -11.12 20.35
CA PHE A 42 7.20 -11.82 19.65
C PHE A 42 7.71 -12.49 18.38
N ALA A 43 8.43 -11.76 17.53
CA ALA A 43 8.97 -12.28 16.28
C ALA A 43 9.86 -13.51 16.52
N LYS A 44 10.82 -13.40 17.45
CA LYS A 44 11.71 -14.49 17.84
C LYS A 44 10.98 -15.67 18.46
N LYS A 45 10.00 -15.41 19.34
CA LYS A 45 9.21 -16.46 20.02
C LYS A 45 8.47 -17.36 19.03
N TYR A 46 7.95 -16.80 17.94
CA TYR A 46 7.17 -17.53 16.95
C TYR A 46 7.97 -17.91 15.70
N GLY A 47 9.30 -17.73 15.73
CA GLY A 47 10.19 -18.15 14.64
C GLY A 47 10.13 -17.28 13.39
N PHE A 48 9.66 -16.03 13.51
CA PHE A 48 9.77 -15.05 12.43
C PHE A 48 11.21 -14.56 12.30
N GLU A 49 11.63 -14.30 11.07
CA GLU A 49 12.97 -13.81 10.72
C GLU A 49 13.00 -12.29 10.51
N GLY A 50 11.84 -11.64 10.60
CA GLY A 50 11.72 -10.21 10.46
C GLY A 50 10.39 -9.64 10.92
N ILE A 51 10.34 -8.31 10.91
CA ILE A 51 9.20 -7.50 11.30
C ILE A 51 8.85 -6.58 10.13
N ASP A 52 7.56 -6.54 9.80
CA ASP A 52 6.99 -5.60 8.86
C ASP A 52 6.09 -4.61 9.60
N PHE A 53 6.36 -3.31 9.45
CA PHE A 53 5.54 -2.24 10.03
C PHE A 53 4.62 -1.64 8.98
N ASP A 54 3.32 -1.91 9.12
CA ASP A 54 2.25 -1.35 8.31
C ASP A 54 1.47 -0.29 9.12
N TRP A 55 2.03 0.92 9.16
CA TRP A 55 1.41 2.11 9.76
C TRP A 55 0.72 2.90 8.65
N GLU A 56 -0.62 2.90 8.66
CA GLU A 56 -1.45 3.59 7.68
C GLU A 56 -2.16 4.82 8.29
N TYR A 57 -1.57 6.01 8.37
CA TYR A 57 -0.23 6.41 7.92
C TYR A 57 0.43 7.30 8.97
N ALA A 58 1.77 7.32 9.01
CA ALA A 58 2.50 8.29 9.82
C ALA A 58 2.27 9.70 9.27
N SER A 59 1.97 10.64 10.16
CA SER A 59 1.76 12.07 9.86
C SER A 59 0.59 12.41 8.95
N ILE A 60 -0.13 11.48 8.33
CA ILE A 60 -1.30 11.81 7.48
C ILE A 60 -2.51 10.93 7.81
N GLN A 61 -3.67 11.42 7.40
CA GLN A 61 -4.91 10.69 7.55
C GLN A 61 -4.91 9.40 6.71
N GLY A 62 -5.27 8.29 7.36
CA GLY A 62 -5.60 7.01 6.74
C GLY A 62 -7.10 6.72 6.83
N ILE A 63 -7.49 5.46 6.91
CA ILE A 63 -8.90 5.05 7.07
C ILE A 63 -9.30 5.15 8.55
N GLY A 64 -10.14 6.12 8.95
CA GLY A 64 -10.70 6.20 10.31
C GLY A 64 -10.24 7.41 11.13
N CYS A 65 -10.07 7.26 12.44
CA CYS A 65 -9.69 8.33 13.38
C CYS A 65 -8.18 8.40 13.63
N ASN A 66 -7.36 8.42 12.57
CA ASN A 66 -5.92 8.56 12.76
C ASN A 66 -5.59 9.85 13.53
N THR A 67 -4.73 9.73 14.54
CA THR A 67 -4.03 10.91 15.07
C THR A 67 -3.02 11.34 14.02
N VAL A 68 -3.13 12.59 13.58
CA VAL A 68 -2.20 13.25 12.68
C VAL A 68 -1.21 14.04 13.51
N ASN A 69 0.08 13.69 13.46
CA ASN A 69 1.13 14.40 14.18
C ASN A 69 2.39 14.57 13.31
N ASP A 70 2.95 15.78 13.29
CA ASP A 70 4.18 16.11 12.57
C ASP A 70 5.40 15.31 13.07
N ALA A 71 5.36 14.82 14.31
CA ALA A 71 6.42 14.00 14.88
C ALA A 71 6.35 12.52 14.45
N ASP A 72 5.27 12.04 13.83
CA ASP A 72 5.06 10.61 13.57
C ASP A 72 6.14 10.03 12.64
N VAL A 73 6.47 10.70 11.54
CA VAL A 73 7.52 10.22 10.62
C VAL A 73 8.87 10.14 11.34
N GLN A 74 9.20 11.13 12.17
CA GLN A 74 10.44 11.11 12.96
C GLN A 74 10.42 9.97 14.01
N ASN A 75 9.29 9.79 14.71
CA ASN A 75 9.12 8.74 15.69
C ASN A 75 9.19 7.33 15.06
N GLN A 76 8.62 7.16 13.87
CA GLN A 76 8.72 5.94 13.08
C GLN A 76 10.19 5.63 12.73
N GLN A 77 10.95 6.63 12.28
CA GLN A 77 12.39 6.47 12.01
C GLN A 77 13.19 6.07 13.25
N LEU A 78 12.91 6.69 14.39
CA LEU A 78 13.57 6.36 15.65
C LEU A 78 13.23 4.94 16.12
N LEU A 79 11.97 4.51 15.96
CA LEU A 79 11.56 3.14 16.24
C LEU A 79 12.32 2.15 15.34
N PHE A 80 12.39 2.40 14.03
CA PHE A 80 13.07 1.51 13.09
C PHE A 80 14.57 1.41 13.38
N LYS A 81 15.20 2.54 13.74
CA LYS A 81 16.60 2.56 14.18
C LYS A 81 16.78 1.69 15.42
N GLU A 82 15.88 1.78 16.38
CA GLU A 82 15.93 1.02 17.62
C GLU A 82 15.72 -0.48 17.38
N VAL A 83 14.73 -0.86 16.57
CA VAL A 83 14.51 -2.25 16.16
C VAL A 83 15.75 -2.82 15.48
N LYS A 84 16.32 -2.11 14.50
CA LYS A 84 17.51 -2.58 13.78
C LYS A 84 18.75 -2.64 14.67
N SER A 85 18.88 -1.73 15.64
CA SER A 85 19.97 -1.75 16.64
C SER A 85 19.87 -2.95 17.58
N LYS A 86 18.65 -3.33 17.99
CA LYS A 86 18.40 -4.45 18.92
C LYS A 86 18.37 -5.81 18.22
N TRP A 87 18.04 -5.84 16.93
CA TRP A 87 18.00 -7.06 16.13
C TRP A 87 18.64 -6.86 14.74
N PRO A 88 19.98 -6.72 14.67
CA PRO A 88 20.69 -6.41 13.42
C PRO A 88 20.50 -7.44 12.31
N GLU A 89 20.43 -8.72 12.68
CA GLU A 89 20.21 -9.85 11.77
C GLU A 89 18.74 -10.02 11.35
N GLY A 90 17.80 -9.43 12.10
CA GLY A 90 16.38 -9.44 11.77
C GLY A 90 16.08 -8.57 10.55
N LYS A 91 15.21 -9.07 9.66
CA LYS A 91 14.71 -8.29 8.54
C LYS A 91 13.71 -7.24 9.01
N LEU A 92 13.84 -6.03 8.50
CA LEU A 92 12.96 -4.92 8.82
C LEU A 92 12.34 -4.37 7.54
N SER A 93 11.03 -4.50 7.40
CA SER A 93 10.28 -3.89 6.30
C SER A 93 9.22 -2.92 6.79
N THR A 94 8.73 -2.08 5.88
CA THR A 94 7.59 -1.22 6.15
C THR A 94 6.67 -1.12 4.94
N ALA A 95 5.37 -1.25 5.16
CA ALA A 95 4.37 -0.96 4.15
C ALA A 95 4.09 0.54 4.12
N GLN A 96 4.05 1.11 2.91
CA GLN A 96 3.97 2.56 2.72
C GLN A 96 3.03 2.92 1.56
N SER A 97 2.43 4.11 1.63
CA SER A 97 1.47 4.62 0.65
C SER A 97 2.05 4.75 -0.76
N ILE A 98 1.26 4.48 -1.80
CA ILE A 98 1.65 4.78 -3.19
C ILE A 98 2.01 6.26 -3.42
N ALA A 99 1.56 7.16 -2.56
CA ALA A 99 1.85 8.59 -2.62
C ALA A 99 3.21 9.00 -1.98
N GLY A 100 3.95 8.03 -1.43
CA GLY A 100 5.19 8.27 -0.68
C GLY A 100 4.95 8.63 0.79
N ILE A 101 6.06 8.84 1.50
CA ILE A 101 6.06 9.32 2.90
C ILE A 101 5.81 10.84 2.88
N ARG A 102 4.92 11.34 3.73
CA ARG A 102 4.45 12.74 3.69
C ARG A 102 4.38 13.37 5.07
N ASP A 103 4.48 14.70 5.11
CA ASP A 103 4.18 15.51 6.30
C ASP A 103 2.66 15.65 6.53
N ALA A 104 2.26 16.27 7.65
CA ALA A 104 0.84 16.44 7.99
C ALA A 104 0.04 17.36 7.07
N ASN A 105 0.72 18.12 6.22
CA ASN A 105 0.09 18.92 5.17
C ASN A 105 0.04 18.16 3.83
N TYR A 106 0.29 16.85 3.85
CA TYR A 106 0.37 15.98 2.66
C TYR A 106 1.50 16.36 1.69
N GLY A 107 2.48 17.14 2.15
CA GLY A 107 3.70 17.46 1.43
C GLY A 107 4.61 16.24 1.33
N LYS A 108 5.19 16.00 0.16
CA LYS A 108 6.19 14.94 -0.03
C LYS A 108 7.47 15.34 0.68
N LEU A 109 7.92 14.51 1.60
CA LEU A 109 9.16 14.76 2.33
C LEU A 109 10.38 14.57 1.41
N PRO A 110 11.42 15.42 1.51
CA PRO A 110 12.69 15.23 0.83
C PRO A 110 13.49 14.08 1.46
N ALA A 111 14.54 13.62 0.76
CA ALA A 111 15.41 12.55 1.26
C ALA A 111 16.06 12.84 2.63
N SER A 112 16.33 14.10 2.97
CA SER A 112 16.89 14.48 4.27
C SER A 112 16.00 14.04 5.44
N ASP A 113 14.69 14.11 5.25
CA ASP A 113 13.70 13.98 6.32
C ASP A 113 13.33 12.52 6.57
N VAL A 114 13.62 11.63 5.63
CA VAL A 114 13.41 10.17 5.74
C VAL A 114 14.72 9.37 5.66
N SER A 115 15.86 10.06 5.76
CA SER A 115 17.19 9.48 5.56
C SER A 115 17.52 8.36 6.54
N LEU A 116 17.04 8.45 7.79
CA LEU A 116 17.27 7.41 8.79
C LEU A 116 16.44 6.16 8.45
N MET A 117 15.20 6.32 7.99
CA MET A 117 14.39 5.19 7.50
C MET A 117 15.12 4.45 6.38
N ALA A 118 15.53 5.18 5.35
CA ALA A 118 16.20 4.61 4.17
C ALA A 118 17.50 3.87 4.52
N GLN A 119 18.18 4.23 5.61
CA GLN A 119 19.39 3.56 6.08
C GLN A 119 19.13 2.24 6.80
N VAL A 120 18.02 2.11 7.53
CA VAL A 120 17.81 1.00 8.48
C VAL A 120 16.83 -0.05 8.01
N VAL A 121 15.92 0.28 7.08
CA VAL A 121 14.97 -0.69 6.53
C VAL A 121 15.62 -1.54 5.43
N ASP A 122 15.34 -2.83 5.46
CA ASP A 122 15.73 -3.75 4.40
C ASP A 122 14.80 -3.61 3.18
N GLU A 123 13.50 -3.34 3.40
CA GLU A 123 12.48 -3.31 2.35
C GLU A 123 11.36 -2.28 2.62
N VAL A 124 10.96 -1.53 1.59
CA VAL A 124 9.74 -0.72 1.56
C VAL A 124 8.74 -1.41 0.64
N ARG A 125 7.62 -1.84 1.22
CA ARG A 125 6.50 -2.46 0.51
C ARG A 125 5.52 -1.38 0.08
N ILE A 126 5.65 -0.92 -1.15
CA ILE A 126 4.78 0.11 -1.72
C ILE A 126 3.41 -0.51 -1.94
N MET A 127 2.39 0.01 -1.24
CA MET A 127 1.00 -0.36 -1.45
C MET A 127 0.49 0.23 -2.75
N ALA A 128 0.91 -0.34 -3.89
CA ALA A 128 0.67 0.19 -5.24
C ALA A 128 -0.76 -0.08 -5.75
N TYR A 129 -1.74 0.16 -4.88
CA TYR A 129 -3.16 -0.06 -5.08
C TYR A 129 -3.96 1.00 -4.33
N ASP A 130 -5.29 0.87 -4.32
CA ASP A 130 -6.22 1.84 -3.74
C ASP A 130 -6.09 3.26 -4.30
N VAL A 131 -5.67 3.40 -5.56
CA VAL A 131 -5.54 4.71 -6.21
C VAL A 131 -6.90 5.40 -6.42
N HIS A 132 -7.94 4.63 -6.73
CA HIS A 132 -9.32 5.12 -6.79
C HIS A 132 -10.18 4.39 -5.76
N GLY A 133 -11.19 5.07 -5.20
CA GLY A 133 -12.04 4.54 -4.14
C GLY A 133 -13.10 5.55 -3.73
N SER A 134 -13.92 5.27 -2.72
CA SER A 134 -15.09 6.11 -2.36
C SER A 134 -14.78 7.60 -2.12
N PHE A 135 -13.52 7.92 -1.88
CA PHE A 135 -12.96 9.26 -1.69
C PHE A 135 -12.60 10.00 -3.00
N THR A 136 -12.65 9.36 -4.17
CA THR A 136 -12.36 9.98 -5.47
C THR A 136 -13.63 10.49 -6.14
N LYS A 137 -13.58 11.62 -6.88
CA LYS A 137 -14.78 12.18 -7.54
C LYS A 137 -15.37 11.28 -8.63
N THR A 138 -14.54 10.44 -9.25
CA THR A 138 -14.93 9.54 -10.34
C THR A 138 -14.42 8.13 -10.08
N THR A 139 -14.95 7.17 -10.84
CA THR A 139 -14.37 5.84 -10.94
C THR A 139 -12.98 5.89 -11.56
N GLY A 140 -12.18 4.86 -11.36
CA GLY A 140 -10.87 4.76 -12.00
C GLY A 140 -10.13 3.48 -11.65
N PRO A 141 -8.92 3.28 -12.20
CA PRO A 141 -8.12 2.09 -11.97
C PRO A 141 -7.67 2.01 -10.49
N ASN A 142 -7.74 0.80 -9.91
CA ASN A 142 -7.30 0.53 -8.53
C ASN A 142 -5.77 0.55 -8.39
N ALA A 143 -5.06 -0.08 -9.32
CA ALA A 143 -3.60 -0.22 -9.33
C ALA A 143 -3.03 0.09 -10.73
N PRO A 144 -3.07 1.36 -11.18
CA PRO A 144 -2.51 1.75 -12.47
C PRO A 144 -0.97 1.62 -12.46
N ILE A 145 -0.42 0.99 -13.50
CA ILE A 145 1.04 0.93 -13.70
C ILE A 145 1.58 2.31 -14.06
N ARG A 146 0.86 3.07 -14.90
CA ARG A 146 1.25 4.39 -15.40
C ARG A 146 0.14 5.42 -15.18
N ALA A 147 0.53 6.68 -15.02
CA ALA A 147 -0.39 7.81 -14.93
C ALA A 147 -0.69 8.51 -16.28
N THR A 148 -0.17 8.01 -17.40
CA THR A 148 -0.29 8.66 -18.73
C THR A 148 -1.71 8.98 -19.21
N CYS A 149 -2.71 8.23 -18.75
CA CYS A 149 -4.12 8.47 -19.02
C CYS A 149 -4.93 8.72 -17.73
N ALA A 150 -4.26 9.15 -16.66
CA ALA A 150 -4.87 9.40 -15.35
C ALA A 150 -5.51 10.79 -15.25
N ASP A 151 -6.55 10.92 -14.43
CA ASP A 151 -7.17 12.21 -14.13
C ASP A 151 -6.07 13.20 -13.64
N PRO A 152 -6.00 14.44 -14.17
CA PRO A 152 -5.02 15.43 -13.71
C PRO A 152 -4.99 15.64 -12.19
N GLU A 153 -6.12 15.44 -11.50
CA GLU A 153 -6.23 15.55 -10.05
C GLU A 153 -5.63 14.33 -9.29
N ASN A 154 -5.42 13.20 -9.96
CA ASN A 154 -4.89 11.96 -9.37
C ASN A 154 -3.91 11.26 -10.30
N GLN A 155 -2.63 11.59 -10.16
CA GLN A 155 -1.53 11.03 -10.97
C GLN A 155 -0.80 9.88 -10.25
N LEU A 156 -1.42 9.22 -9.26
CA LEU A 156 -0.79 8.11 -8.56
C LEU A 156 -0.78 6.84 -9.42
N SER A 157 0.38 6.19 -9.48
CA SER A 157 0.65 4.97 -10.23
C SER A 157 1.93 4.30 -9.72
N VAL A 158 2.17 3.06 -10.14
CA VAL A 158 3.41 2.32 -9.83
C VAL A 158 4.65 3.14 -10.23
N GLU A 159 4.70 3.65 -11.46
CA GLU A 159 5.85 4.43 -11.95
C GLU A 159 6.10 5.67 -11.09
N THR A 160 5.05 6.45 -10.81
CA THR A 160 5.19 7.66 -9.99
C THR A 160 5.58 7.35 -8.55
N ALA A 161 5.14 6.21 -7.99
CA ALA A 161 5.52 5.82 -6.63
C ALA A 161 7.02 5.50 -6.56
N ILE A 162 7.53 4.70 -7.50
CA ILE A 162 8.95 4.39 -7.59
C ILE A 162 9.77 5.69 -7.67
N GLU A 163 9.39 6.62 -8.54
CA GLU A 163 10.08 7.92 -8.65
C GLU A 163 10.07 8.72 -7.34
N ILE A 164 8.96 8.70 -6.59
CA ILE A 164 8.85 9.38 -5.29
C ILE A 164 9.83 8.75 -4.30
N TYR A 165 9.84 7.43 -4.14
CA TYR A 165 10.72 6.76 -3.18
C TYR A 165 12.21 6.91 -3.52
N LEU A 166 12.56 6.89 -4.81
CA LEU A 166 13.93 7.19 -5.24
C LEU A 166 14.34 8.62 -4.89
N LYS A 167 13.45 9.61 -5.08
CA LYS A 167 13.69 11.00 -4.65
C LYS A 167 13.73 11.17 -3.13
N GLN A 168 13.10 10.27 -2.40
CA GLN A 168 13.15 10.15 -0.94
C GLN A 168 14.42 9.43 -0.44
N GLY A 169 15.30 9.00 -1.35
CA GLY A 169 16.61 8.45 -0.98
C GLY A 169 16.61 6.94 -0.72
N PHE A 170 15.50 6.25 -0.96
CA PHE A 170 15.48 4.79 -0.97
C PHE A 170 16.16 4.25 -2.22
N LYS A 171 16.85 3.11 -2.09
CA LYS A 171 17.51 2.46 -3.21
C LYS A 171 16.55 1.55 -3.97
N PRO A 172 16.73 1.35 -5.29
CA PRO A 172 15.88 0.45 -6.08
C PRO A 172 15.73 -0.94 -5.47
N GLU A 173 16.80 -1.53 -4.95
CA GLU A 173 16.80 -2.86 -4.33
C GLU A 173 16.04 -2.94 -3.00
N GLN A 174 15.69 -1.80 -2.39
CA GLN A 174 14.84 -1.75 -1.19
C GLN A 174 13.34 -1.69 -1.55
N LEU A 175 12.96 -1.50 -2.81
CA LEU A 175 11.56 -1.27 -3.17
C LEU A 175 10.87 -2.54 -3.66
N SER A 176 9.76 -2.87 -3.01
CA SER A 176 8.86 -3.96 -3.41
C SER A 176 7.46 -3.43 -3.72
N LEU A 177 6.82 -3.98 -4.75
CA LEU A 177 5.51 -3.54 -5.23
C LEU A 177 4.41 -4.49 -4.75
N GLY A 178 3.46 -3.95 -3.99
CA GLY A 178 2.23 -4.66 -3.65
C GLY A 178 1.29 -4.74 -4.86
N ILE A 179 0.87 -5.96 -5.20
CA ILE A 179 -0.11 -6.22 -6.27
C ILE A 179 -1.44 -6.62 -5.62
N PRO A 180 -2.55 -5.90 -5.85
CA PRO A 180 -3.80 -6.20 -5.18
C PRO A 180 -4.41 -7.50 -5.71
N GLY A 181 -4.71 -8.44 -4.80
CA GLY A 181 -5.50 -9.64 -5.10
C GLY A 181 -7.02 -9.39 -5.19
N TYR A 182 -7.45 -8.13 -5.24
CA TYR A 182 -8.85 -7.70 -5.25
C TYR A 182 -9.09 -6.59 -6.29
N ALA A 183 -10.37 -6.31 -6.56
CA ALA A 183 -10.81 -5.25 -7.47
C ALA A 183 -11.82 -4.34 -6.79
N LYS A 184 -12.01 -3.13 -7.33
CA LYS A 184 -13.06 -2.20 -6.93
C LYS A 184 -14.15 -2.14 -7.99
N SER A 185 -15.39 -2.25 -7.54
CA SER A 185 -16.59 -2.09 -8.36
C SER A 185 -17.30 -0.80 -8.01
N TRP A 186 -18.10 -0.30 -8.95
CA TRP A 186 -18.81 0.97 -8.83
C TRP A 186 -20.21 0.85 -9.38
N THR A 187 -21.17 1.52 -8.74
CA THR A 187 -22.51 1.75 -9.28
C THR A 187 -22.47 3.06 -10.04
N LEU A 188 -22.52 3.00 -11.37
CA LEU A 188 -22.43 4.21 -12.19
C LEU A 188 -23.71 5.04 -12.09
N ALA A 189 -23.57 6.36 -12.21
CA ALA A 189 -24.70 7.28 -12.23
C ALA A 189 -25.53 7.16 -13.52
N LYS A 190 -24.92 6.65 -14.59
CA LYS A 190 -25.56 6.37 -15.88
C LYS A 190 -25.09 5.00 -16.39
N PRO A 191 -25.94 4.24 -17.09
CA PRO A 191 -25.55 2.94 -17.66
C PRO A 191 -24.60 3.09 -18.85
N GLU A 192 -24.63 4.21 -19.58
CA GLU A 192 -23.72 4.49 -20.68
C GLU A 192 -22.40 5.10 -20.21
N LEU A 193 -21.28 4.58 -20.74
CA LEU A 193 -19.97 5.16 -20.52
C LEU A 193 -19.81 6.41 -21.38
N THR A 194 -19.44 7.52 -20.76
CA THR A 194 -19.12 8.76 -21.48
C THR A 194 -17.61 8.81 -21.74
N PRO A 195 -17.16 8.93 -23.01
CA PRO A 195 -15.73 9.09 -23.29
C PRO A 195 -15.23 10.42 -22.72
N ARG A 196 -14.08 10.38 -22.04
CA ARG A 196 -13.37 11.56 -21.55
C ARG A 196 -12.00 11.64 -22.20
N ILE A 197 -11.63 12.82 -22.66
CA ILE A 197 -10.25 13.06 -23.12
C ILE A 197 -9.38 13.36 -21.90
N VAL A 198 -8.33 12.56 -21.72
CA VAL A 198 -7.33 12.69 -20.65
C VAL A 198 -5.96 12.78 -21.32
N GLY A 199 -5.37 13.98 -21.34
CA GLY A 199 -4.23 14.27 -22.19
C GLY A 199 -4.59 14.04 -23.67
N ASN A 200 -3.84 13.16 -24.33
CA ASN A 200 -4.08 12.77 -25.72
C ASN A 200 -4.88 11.46 -25.87
N TYR A 201 -5.42 10.93 -24.78
CA TYR A 201 -6.10 9.63 -24.76
C TYR A 201 -7.60 9.79 -24.56
N THR A 202 -8.39 8.96 -25.25
CA THR A 202 -9.80 8.76 -24.90
C THR A 202 -9.90 7.67 -23.83
N SER A 203 -10.43 8.02 -22.67
CA SER A 203 -10.64 7.11 -21.53
C SER A 203 -12.12 6.92 -21.26
N TYR A 204 -12.50 5.69 -20.92
CA TYR A 204 -13.83 5.32 -20.45
C TYR A 204 -13.84 4.98 -18.95
N TYR A 205 -12.69 5.05 -18.28
CA TYR A 205 -12.56 4.63 -16.87
C TYR A 205 -13.10 5.63 -15.87
N TYR A 206 -13.18 6.91 -16.23
CA TYR A 206 -13.55 8.01 -15.32
C TYR A 206 -15.03 8.36 -15.49
N GLN A 207 -15.88 7.71 -14.70
CA GLN A 207 -17.32 7.92 -14.71
C GLN A 207 -17.80 8.45 -13.36
N ASN A 208 -18.89 9.20 -13.37
CA ASN A 208 -19.59 9.53 -12.13
C ASN A 208 -20.29 8.28 -11.60
N TYR A 209 -20.25 8.09 -10.28
CA TYR A 209 -20.85 6.95 -9.60
C TYR A 209 -21.75 7.42 -8.45
N THR A 210 -22.72 6.59 -8.07
CA THR A 210 -23.64 6.84 -6.95
C THR A 210 -23.30 6.03 -5.72
N GLY A 211 -22.46 5.00 -5.86
CA GLY A 211 -21.90 4.27 -4.73
C GLY A 211 -20.89 3.22 -5.15
N ILE A 212 -20.28 2.60 -4.15
CA ILE A 212 -19.54 1.35 -4.29
C ILE A 212 -20.51 0.25 -3.85
N PRO A 213 -20.92 -0.66 -4.74
CA PRO A 213 -21.84 -1.71 -4.36
C PRO A 213 -21.19 -2.57 -3.27
N LEU A 214 -21.90 -2.71 -2.14
CA LEU A 214 -21.60 -3.76 -1.19
C LEU A 214 -21.83 -5.07 -1.92
N LEU A 215 -20.77 -5.84 -2.17
CA LEU A 215 -20.93 -7.15 -2.77
C LEU A 215 -21.79 -8.01 -1.82
N PRO A 216 -22.99 -8.46 -2.22
CA PRO A 216 -23.78 -9.36 -1.39
C PRO A 216 -22.98 -10.67 -1.23
N GLY A 217 -22.60 -11.00 0.01
CA GLY A 217 -21.92 -12.27 0.34
C GLY A 217 -20.42 -12.18 0.64
N PHE A 218 -19.84 -10.99 0.86
CA PHE A 218 -18.48 -10.86 1.43
C PHE A 218 -18.45 -10.71 2.95
N LEU A 219 -19.62 -10.58 3.59
CA LEU A 219 -19.78 -10.83 5.03
C LEU A 219 -20.39 -12.22 5.19
N ASN A 220 -19.53 -13.22 5.11
CA ASN A 220 -19.57 -14.47 5.87
C ASN A 220 -18.34 -15.27 5.43
N GLU A 221 -17.46 -15.55 6.39
CA GLU A 221 -16.35 -16.49 6.22
C GLU A 221 -16.93 -17.87 5.91
N ASP A 222 -17.05 -18.21 4.62
CA ASP A 222 -17.22 -19.59 4.18
C ASP A 222 -16.16 -19.89 3.11
N GLU A 223 -15.51 -21.05 3.26
CA GLU A 223 -14.24 -21.51 2.62
C GLU A 223 -14.16 -21.48 1.08
N ASN A 224 -15.13 -20.91 0.37
CA ASN A 224 -15.24 -21.03 -1.09
C ASN A 224 -15.05 -19.72 -1.89
N SER A 225 -14.45 -18.70 -1.24
CA SER A 225 -14.20 -17.39 -1.84
C SER A 225 -13.12 -17.42 -2.94
N ALA A 226 -12.08 -18.25 -2.75
CA ALA A 226 -10.96 -18.36 -3.68
C ALA A 226 -11.37 -18.99 -5.02
N GLU A 227 -12.23 -20.03 -5.01
CA GLU A 227 -12.71 -20.67 -6.24
C GLU A 227 -13.58 -19.74 -7.08
N LYS A 228 -14.39 -18.88 -6.43
CA LYS A 228 -15.27 -17.92 -7.10
C LYS A 228 -14.47 -16.81 -7.80
N VAL A 229 -13.44 -16.27 -7.14
CA VAL A 229 -12.52 -15.30 -7.74
C VAL A 229 -11.76 -15.93 -8.92
N HIS A 230 -11.30 -17.18 -8.76
CA HIS A 230 -10.62 -17.92 -9.81
C HIS A 230 -11.54 -18.21 -11.02
N ALA A 231 -12.82 -18.50 -10.79
CA ALA A 231 -13.80 -18.70 -11.86
C ALA A 231 -14.09 -17.41 -12.66
N ILE A 232 -14.16 -16.25 -11.98
CA ILE A 232 -14.35 -14.94 -12.63
C ILE A 232 -13.11 -14.57 -13.45
N LEU A 233 -11.91 -14.72 -12.90
CA LEU A 233 -10.65 -14.52 -13.62
C LEU A 233 -10.55 -15.43 -14.86
N ARG A 234 -10.90 -16.72 -14.75
CA ARG A 234 -10.96 -17.63 -15.90
C ARG A 234 -12.01 -17.24 -16.95
N ARG A 235 -13.08 -16.55 -16.56
CA ARG A 235 -14.12 -16.06 -17.48
C ARG A 235 -13.70 -14.77 -18.18
N MET A 236 -12.96 -13.91 -17.48
CA MET A 236 -12.35 -12.70 -18.04
C MET A 236 -11.20 -13.04 -19.02
N LEU A 237 -10.31 -13.97 -18.66
CA LEU A 237 -9.22 -14.42 -19.54
C LEU A 237 -9.73 -15.11 -20.82
N ARG A 238 -10.88 -15.79 -20.75
CA ARG A 238 -11.54 -16.37 -21.93
C ARG A 238 -12.23 -15.34 -22.82
N ARG A 239 -12.62 -14.18 -22.29
CA ARG A 239 -13.22 -13.07 -23.06
C ARG A 239 -12.20 -12.02 -23.53
N GLY A 240 -11.02 -11.97 -22.91
CA GLY A 240 -9.92 -11.06 -23.27
C GLY A 240 -9.25 -11.35 -24.62
N HIS A 241 -9.50 -12.51 -25.24
CA HIS A 241 -8.98 -12.86 -26.57
C HIS A 241 -9.73 -12.21 -27.75
N SER A 242 -10.72 -11.34 -27.51
CA SER A 242 -11.58 -10.77 -28.57
C SER A 242 -11.60 -9.23 -28.66
N LEU A 243 -10.82 -8.49 -27.86
CA LEU A 243 -10.87 -7.01 -27.84
C LEU A 243 -9.51 -6.32 -27.97
N LEU A 244 -8.45 -7.03 -28.33
CA LEU A 244 -7.16 -6.43 -28.69
C LEU A 244 -6.80 -6.81 -30.13
N ALA A 245 -6.55 -5.78 -30.93
CA ALA A 245 -6.16 -5.76 -32.35
C ALA A 245 -7.27 -6.05 -33.39
N LYS A 246 -7.80 -4.98 -34.00
CA LYS A 246 -8.06 -4.95 -35.44
C LYS A 246 -7.17 -3.86 -36.06
N PRO A 247 -6.29 -4.20 -37.02
CA PRO A 247 -5.60 -3.20 -37.81
C PRO A 247 -6.49 -2.76 -38.97
N LEU A 248 -6.53 -1.44 -39.21
CA LEU A 248 -6.49 -0.82 -40.53
C LEU A 248 -5.61 0.41 -40.41
#